data_AF-A0A520HYT2-F1
#
_entry.id   AF-A0A520HYT2-F1
#
_cell.length_a   1.000
_cell.length_b   1.000
_cell.length_c   1.000
_cell.angle_alpha   90.00
_cell.angle_beta   90.00
_cell.angle_gamma   90.00
#
_symmetry.space_group_name_H-M   'P 1'
#
loop_
_entity.id
_entity.type
_entity.pdbx_description
1 polymer ?
#
loop_
_entity_poly.entity_id
_entity_poly.type
_entity_poly.pdbx_seq_one_letter_code
_entity_poly.pdbx_strand_id
1 'polypeptide(L)'
;VLDLNREGLRWRQKFHAQADYQSNQNITTREHYLASYEPNYKIDDRAYIYGVAQYEGDRFLGYFNRYSTSVGAGYSVIKTAGTKLDLELGPAYRYTEFTDDTEQSSIAARGTANFSIRILSGLSVSQVASAYVQRYNSTLSGTTSLNAKLIGPLSAALSYSVQYESEPPVGSVSTDTTSRASLVYSF
;
A
#
# COMPACT_ATOMS: atom_id res chain seq x y z
N VAL A 1 11.94 0.17 -3.65
CA VAL A 1 10.77 1.02 -3.30
C VAL A 1 11.13 2.46 -3.59
N LEU A 2 10.23 3.18 -4.25
CA LEU A 2 10.33 4.60 -4.54
C LEU A 2 9.04 5.27 -4.06
N ASP A 3 9.18 6.26 -3.20
CA ASP A 3 8.08 7.07 -2.68
C ASP A 3 8.32 8.54 -3.03
N LEU A 4 7.36 9.16 -3.72
CA LEU A 4 7.40 10.58 -4.04
C LEU A 4 6.12 11.24 -3.55
N ASN A 5 6.28 12.23 -2.68
CA ASN A 5 5.17 13.00 -2.14
C ASN A 5 5.37 14.47 -2.51
N ARG A 6 4.35 15.08 -3.12
CA ARG A 6 4.32 16.52 -3.41
C ARG A 6 3.15 17.16 -2.70
N GLU A 7 3.46 18.04 -1.76
CA GLU A 7 2.49 18.81 -1.01
C GLU A 7 2.30 20.21 -1.65
N GLY A 8 1.08 20.52 -2.05
CA GLY A 8 0.67 21.84 -2.51
C GLY A 8 -0.43 22.44 -1.61
N LEU A 9 -0.89 23.65 -1.94
CA LEU A 9 -1.90 24.36 -1.15
C LEU A 9 -3.22 23.57 -1.05
N ARG A 10 -3.77 23.16 -2.19
CA ARG A 10 -5.03 22.40 -2.28
C ARG A 10 -4.87 20.95 -2.70
N TRP A 11 -3.70 20.57 -3.18
CA TRP A 11 -3.45 19.23 -3.70
C TRP A 11 -2.28 18.59 -2.97
N ARG A 12 -2.42 17.30 -2.67
CA ARG A 12 -1.33 16.43 -2.26
C ARG A 12 -1.25 15.29 -3.27
N GLN A 13 -0.08 15.09 -3.87
CA GLN A 13 0.15 14.04 -4.85
C GLN A 13 1.07 12.99 -4.23
N LYS A 14 0.63 11.73 -4.21
CA LYS A 14 1.47 10.61 -3.77
C LYS A 14 1.72 9.69 -4.95
N PHE A 15 2.97 9.34 -5.18
CA PHE A 15 3.37 8.31 -6.11
C PHE A 15 4.17 7.26 -5.35
N HIS A 16 3.87 6.00 -5.61
CA HIS A 16 4.56 4.89 -5.00
C HIS A 16 4.86 3.83 -6.06
N ALA A 17 6.08 3.33 -6.06
CA ALA A 17 6.51 2.24 -6.93
C ALA A 17 7.39 1.24 -6.18
N GLN A 18 7.14 -0.04 -6.41
CA GLN A 18 7.83 -1.15 -5.77
C GLN A 18 8.08 -2.26 -6.79
N ALA A 19 9.25 -2.87 -6.67
CA ALA A 19 9.65 -4.05 -7.42
C ALA A 19 10.44 -4.93 -6.46
N ASP A 20 9.95 -6.13 -6.20
CA ASP A 20 10.60 -7.17 -5.41
C ASP A 20 10.86 -8.37 -6.30
N TYR A 21 12.10 -8.81 -6.33
CA TYR A 21 12.51 -10.03 -7.03
C TYR A 21 13.45 -10.83 -6.14
N GLN A 22 13.12 -12.10 -5.93
CA GLN A 22 13.94 -13.04 -5.17
C GLN A 22 14.00 -14.38 -5.89
N SER A 23 15.20 -14.95 -5.96
CA SER A 23 15.44 -16.28 -6.52
C SER A 23 16.32 -17.11 -5.60
N ASN A 24 16.02 -18.40 -5.48
CA ASN A 24 16.86 -19.37 -4.80
C ASN A 24 17.16 -20.53 -5.77
N GLN A 25 18.44 -20.83 -6.00
CA GLN A 25 18.86 -21.91 -6.91
C GLN A 25 18.17 -21.85 -8.30
N ASN A 26 18.10 -20.66 -8.90
CA ASN A 26 17.41 -20.38 -10.17
C ASN A 26 15.88 -20.59 -10.19
N ILE A 27 15.27 -20.83 -9.03
CA ILE A 27 13.82 -20.86 -8.87
C ILE A 27 13.42 -19.50 -8.30
N THR A 28 12.58 -18.74 -9.02
CA THR A 28 12.01 -17.50 -8.47
C THR A 28 11.12 -17.85 -7.29
N THR A 29 11.34 -17.18 -6.16
CA THR A 29 10.57 -17.35 -4.91
C THR A 29 9.75 -16.10 -4.56
N ARG A 30 10.03 -14.95 -5.18
CA ARG A 30 9.21 -13.75 -5.10
C ARG A 30 9.34 -12.94 -6.38
N GLU A 31 8.20 -12.48 -6.89
CA GLU A 31 8.12 -11.52 -7.98
C GLU A 31 6.87 -10.69 -7.75
N HIS A 32 7.08 -9.46 -7.28
CA HIS A 32 6.01 -8.53 -6.92
C HIS A 32 6.33 -7.15 -7.47
N TYR A 33 5.41 -6.59 -8.24
CA TYR A 33 5.51 -5.25 -8.80
C TYR A 33 4.29 -4.45 -8.42
N LEU A 34 4.48 -3.21 -7.99
CA LEU A 34 3.39 -2.32 -7.63
C LEU A 34 3.71 -0.90 -8.08
N ALA A 35 2.72 -0.23 -8.66
CA ALA A 35 2.79 1.19 -8.97
C ALA A 35 1.46 1.84 -8.64
N SER A 36 1.48 2.95 -7.91
CA SER A 36 0.26 3.69 -7.58
C SER A 36 0.46 5.20 -7.64
N TYR A 37 -0.64 5.87 -7.97
CA TYR A 37 -0.77 7.32 -7.96
C TYR A 37 -2.05 7.71 -7.22
N GLU A 38 -1.91 8.56 -6.20
CA GLU A 38 -2.99 9.00 -5.34
C GLU A 38 -3.04 10.54 -5.23
N PRO A 39 -3.81 11.20 -6.11
CA PRO A 39 -4.16 12.60 -5.95
C PRO A 39 -5.17 12.82 -4.81
N ASN A 40 -4.86 13.77 -3.94
CA ASN A 40 -5.71 14.19 -2.83
C ASN A 40 -6.06 15.67 -2.97
N TYR A 41 -7.34 16.00 -3.08
CA TYR A 41 -7.86 17.37 -3.05
C TYR A 41 -8.31 17.74 -1.64
N LYS A 42 -7.62 18.70 -1.01
CA LYS A 42 -7.90 19.16 0.35
C LYS A 42 -9.14 20.05 0.34
N ILE A 43 -10.15 19.66 1.11
CA ILE A 43 -11.34 20.47 1.39
C ILE A 43 -11.01 21.45 2.52
N ASP A 44 -10.39 20.93 3.57
CA ASP A 44 -9.91 21.68 4.73
C ASP A 44 -8.63 21.05 5.29
N ASP A 45 -8.26 21.36 6.53
CA ASP A 45 -7.06 20.84 7.19
C ASP A 45 -7.11 19.33 7.47
N ARG A 46 -8.27 18.70 7.51
CA ARG A 46 -8.48 17.29 7.87
C ARG A 46 -9.20 16.49 6.80
N ALA A 47 -10.20 17.08 6.14
CA ALA A 47 -11.01 16.43 5.13
C ALA A 47 -10.43 16.64 3.72
N TYR A 48 -10.44 15.58 2.93
CA TYR A 48 -10.00 15.62 1.54
C TYR A 48 -10.77 14.60 0.69
N ILE A 49 -10.80 14.83 -0.61
CA ILE A 49 -11.24 13.85 -1.60
C ILE A 49 -9.98 13.17 -2.13
N TYR A 50 -9.98 11.85 -2.18
CA TYR A 50 -8.89 11.09 -2.79
C TYR A 50 -9.35 10.44 -4.10
N GLY A 51 -8.43 10.33 -5.04
CA GLY A 51 -8.49 9.36 -6.12
C GLY A 51 -7.24 8.49 -6.04
N VAL A 52 -7.33 7.24 -6.49
CA VAL A 52 -6.18 6.35 -6.62
C VAL A 52 -6.30 5.53 -7.90
N ALA A 53 -5.18 5.35 -8.57
CA ALA A 53 -4.98 4.34 -9.60
C ALA A 53 -3.78 3.49 -9.19
N GLN A 54 -3.92 2.18 -9.23
CA GLN A 54 -2.91 1.22 -8.80
C GLN A 54 -2.81 0.08 -9.80
N TYR A 55 -1.59 -0.28 -10.13
CA TYR A 55 -1.21 -1.53 -10.78
C TYR A 55 -0.47 -2.40 -9.77
N GLU A 56 -0.73 -3.70 -9.79
CA GLU A 56 -0.06 -4.69 -8.98
C GLU A 56 0.08 -5.99 -9.78
N GLY A 57 1.25 -6.62 -9.73
CA GLY A 57 1.48 -7.96 -10.27
C GLY A 57 2.18 -8.81 -9.22
N ASP A 58 1.62 -9.97 -8.90
CA ASP A 58 2.16 -10.89 -7.91
C ASP A 58 1.79 -12.33 -8.27
N ARG A 59 2.74 -13.05 -8.86
CA ARG A 59 2.51 -14.42 -9.32
C ARG A 59 2.22 -15.40 -8.17
N PHE A 60 2.69 -15.11 -6.96
CA PHE A 60 2.56 -16.01 -5.81
C PHE A 60 1.17 -15.88 -5.17
N LEU A 61 0.59 -14.68 -5.23
CA LEU A 61 -0.81 -14.42 -4.90
C LEU A 61 -1.76 -14.77 -6.05
N GLY A 62 -1.25 -15.26 -7.18
CA GLY A 62 -2.06 -15.87 -8.25
C GLY A 62 -2.52 -14.92 -9.35
N TYR A 63 -1.92 -13.74 -9.50
CA TYR A 63 -2.28 -12.83 -10.58
C TYR A 63 -1.07 -12.23 -11.28
N PHE A 64 -1.14 -12.20 -12.62
CA PHE A 64 -0.13 -11.52 -13.43
C PHE A 64 -0.30 -10.01 -13.35
N ASN A 65 -1.55 -9.54 -13.50
CA ASN A 65 -1.86 -8.12 -13.55
C ASN A 65 -3.14 -7.83 -12.76
N ARG A 66 -3.11 -6.76 -11.97
CA ARG A 66 -4.26 -6.27 -11.21
C ARG A 66 -4.28 -4.75 -11.28
N TYR A 67 -5.34 -4.22 -11.87
CA TYR A 67 -5.59 -2.80 -11.98
C TYR A 67 -6.72 -2.42 -11.04
N SER A 68 -6.47 -1.45 -10.17
CA SER A 68 -7.41 -0.95 -9.18
C SER A 68 -7.55 0.55 -9.30
N THR A 69 -8.79 1.04 -9.33
CA THR A 69 -9.08 2.48 -9.25
C THR A 69 -10.09 2.72 -8.16
N SER A 70 -9.94 3.80 -7.41
CA SER A 70 -10.88 4.16 -6.34
C SER A 70 -10.98 5.67 -6.22
N VAL A 71 -12.14 6.15 -5.82
CA VAL A 71 -12.39 7.55 -5.48
C VAL A 71 -13.20 7.59 -4.20
N GLY A 72 -12.95 8.56 -3.33
CA GLY A 72 -13.70 8.66 -2.10
C GLY A 72 -13.29 9.82 -1.21
N ALA A 73 -13.71 9.73 0.05
CA ALA A 73 -13.42 10.71 1.06
C ALA A 73 -12.32 10.19 2.00
N GLY A 74 -11.45 11.10 2.42
CA GLY A 74 -10.43 10.89 3.42
C GLY A 74 -10.55 11.87 4.57
N TYR A 75 -10.20 11.44 5.77
CA TYR A 75 -10.25 12.26 6.97
C TYR A 75 -9.08 11.98 7.91
N SER A 76 -8.34 13.02 8.26
CA SER A 76 -7.30 12.97 9.29
C SER A 76 -7.93 13.03 10.69
N VAL A 77 -8.20 11.86 11.28
CA VAL A 77 -8.75 11.70 12.63
C VAL A 77 -7.79 12.29 13.67
N ILE A 78 -6.50 11.95 13.55
CA ILE A 78 -5.42 12.49 14.39
C ILE A 78 -4.45 13.24 13.47
N LYS A 79 -4.14 14.50 13.83
CA LYS A 79 -3.20 15.34 13.11
C LYS A 79 -2.43 16.22 14.10
N THR A 80 -1.34 15.70 14.65
CA THR A 80 -0.46 16.42 15.58
C THR A 80 0.98 16.39 15.07
N ALA A 81 1.90 17.06 15.77
CA ALA A 81 3.33 17.09 15.41
C ALA A 81 4.06 15.74 15.61
N GLY A 82 3.43 14.76 16.27
CA GLY A 82 4.04 13.47 16.56
C GLY A 82 3.15 12.27 16.26
N THR A 83 1.89 12.47 15.88
CA THR A 83 0.94 11.38 15.63
C THR A 83 -0.01 11.77 14.52
N LYS A 84 -0.26 10.83 13.62
CA LYS A 84 -1.18 10.99 12.50
C LYS A 84 -2.01 9.72 12.33
N LEU A 85 -3.29 9.90 12.04
CA LEU A 85 -4.19 8.83 11.64
C LEU A 85 -5.08 9.37 10.53
N ASP A 86 -4.88 8.88 9.32
CA ASP A 86 -5.74 9.14 8.17
C ASP A 86 -6.61 7.90 7.91
N LEU A 87 -7.89 8.11 7.66
CA LEU A 87 -8.82 7.09 7.19
C LEU A 87 -9.35 7.50 5.83
N GLU A 88 -9.48 6.54 4.91
CA GLU A 88 -10.10 6.77 3.60
C GLU A 88 -11.14 5.68 3.33
N LEU A 89 -12.23 6.07 2.67
CA LEU A 89 -13.30 5.16 2.26
C LEU A 89 -13.88 5.60 0.93
N GLY A 90 -14.10 4.64 0.02
CA GLY A 90 -14.74 4.93 -1.26
C GLY A 90 -15.06 3.70 -2.09
N PRO A 91 -15.91 3.85 -3.12
CA PRO A 91 -16.06 2.84 -4.16
C PRO A 91 -14.77 2.68 -4.96
N ALA A 92 -14.53 1.44 -5.38
CA ALA A 92 -13.42 1.04 -6.21
C ALA A 92 -13.88 0.14 -7.37
N TYR A 93 -13.10 0.12 -8.43
CA TYR A 93 -13.21 -0.84 -9.51
C TYR A 93 -11.87 -1.59 -9.62
N ARG A 94 -11.95 -2.91 -9.72
CA ARG A 94 -10.79 -3.79 -9.85
C ARG A 94 -10.95 -4.71 -11.05
N TYR A 95 -9.90 -4.82 -11.84
CA TYR A 95 -9.74 -5.78 -12.92
C TYR A 95 -8.48 -6.61 -12.65
N THR A 96 -8.59 -7.93 -12.68
CA THR A 96 -7.51 -8.87 -12.35
C THR A 96 -7.40 -9.93 -13.43
N GLU A 97 -6.19 -10.14 -13.91
CA GLU A 97 -5.78 -11.24 -14.79
C GLU A 97 -5.02 -12.25 -13.92
N PHE A 98 -5.64 -13.40 -13.70
CA PHE A 98 -5.10 -14.45 -12.83
C PHE A 98 -4.11 -15.34 -13.58
N THR A 99 -3.31 -16.10 -12.83
CA THR A 99 -2.30 -17.01 -13.38
C THR A 99 -2.88 -18.28 -14.03
N ASP A 100 -4.18 -18.51 -13.89
CA ASP A 100 -4.92 -19.61 -14.50
C ASP A 100 -5.69 -19.18 -15.76
N ASP A 101 -5.27 -18.07 -16.37
CA ASP A 101 -5.87 -17.43 -17.54
C ASP A 101 -7.32 -16.94 -17.35
N THR A 102 -7.82 -16.91 -16.10
CA THR A 102 -9.11 -16.29 -15.81
C THR A 102 -8.98 -14.78 -15.63
N GLU A 103 -10.00 -14.07 -16.08
CA GLU A 103 -10.11 -12.62 -15.92
C GLU A 103 -11.32 -12.27 -15.07
N GLN A 104 -11.19 -11.27 -14.20
CA GLN A 104 -12.28 -10.84 -13.37
C GLN A 104 -12.29 -9.33 -13.21
N SER A 105 -13.46 -8.73 -13.44
CA SER A 105 -13.76 -7.36 -13.06
C SER A 105 -14.81 -7.31 -11.95
N SER A 106 -14.63 -6.39 -10.99
CA SER A 106 -15.59 -6.18 -9.92
C SER A 106 -15.60 -4.75 -9.44
N ILE A 107 -16.78 -4.28 -9.07
CA ILE A 107 -16.92 -3.16 -8.15
C ILE A 107 -16.55 -3.66 -6.76
N ALA A 108 -15.87 -2.81 -6.00
CA ALA A 108 -15.41 -3.06 -4.65
C ALA A 108 -15.68 -1.85 -3.76
N ALA A 109 -15.71 -2.05 -2.45
CA ALA A 109 -15.50 -0.99 -1.48
C ALA A 109 -14.03 -1.01 -1.05
N ARG A 110 -13.36 0.15 -1.06
CA ARG A 110 -12.00 0.31 -0.58
C ARG A 110 -11.98 1.13 0.71
N GLY A 111 -11.34 0.59 1.73
CA GLY A 111 -11.03 1.30 2.97
C GLY A 111 -9.52 1.31 3.24
N THR A 112 -8.99 2.41 3.75
CA THR A 112 -7.60 2.47 4.23
C THR A 112 -7.50 3.12 5.61
N ALA A 113 -6.51 2.68 6.37
CA ALA A 113 -6.08 3.33 7.61
C ALA A 113 -4.57 3.51 7.57
N ASN A 114 -4.11 4.76 7.69
CA ASN A 114 -2.71 5.11 7.72
C ASN A 114 -2.40 5.79 9.05
N PHE A 115 -1.78 5.04 9.95
CA PHE A 115 -1.35 5.50 11.25
C PHE A 115 0.17 5.70 11.27
N SER A 116 0.63 6.79 11.88
CA SER A 116 2.04 6.97 12.21
C SER A 116 2.22 7.70 13.54
N ILE A 117 3.23 7.28 14.30
CA ILE A 117 3.58 7.86 15.58
C ILE A 117 5.10 7.98 15.72
N ARG A 118 5.56 9.14 16.18
CA ARG A 118 6.94 9.40 16.57
C ARG A 118 7.10 9.09 18.05
N ILE A 119 7.78 7.99 18.36
CA ILE A 119 7.99 7.51 19.73
C ILE A 119 9.07 8.38 20.41
N LEU A 120 10.19 8.61 19.71
CA LEU A 120 11.33 9.38 20.19
C LEU A 120 11.86 10.26 19.04
N SER A 121 12.79 11.16 19.34
CA SER A 121 13.51 11.88 18.27
C SER A 121 14.27 10.86 17.41
N GLY A 122 13.94 10.80 16.12
CA GLY A 122 14.53 9.84 15.20
C GLY A 122 13.95 8.42 15.27
N LEU A 123 12.90 8.14 16.03
CA LEU A 123 12.24 6.82 16.03
C LEU A 123 10.74 6.97 15.77
N SER A 124 10.24 6.30 14.73
CA SER A 124 8.82 6.32 14.39
C SER A 124 8.31 4.94 14.01
N VAL A 125 7.04 4.70 14.30
CA VAL A 125 6.29 3.51 13.89
C VAL A 125 5.14 3.95 13.00
N SER A 126 4.89 3.21 11.94
CA SER A 126 3.73 3.39 11.09
C SER A 126 3.00 2.07 10.84
N GLN A 127 1.69 2.15 10.68
CA GLN A 127 0.84 1.05 10.26
C GLN A 127 0.00 1.55 9.09
N VAL A 128 0.10 0.89 7.94
CA VAL A 128 -0.80 1.09 6.81
C VAL A 128 -1.64 -0.17 6.68
N ALA A 129 -2.95 -0.04 6.72
CA ALA A 129 -3.87 -1.14 6.45
C ALA A 129 -4.81 -0.74 5.31
N SER A 130 -5.17 -1.70 4.47
CA SER A 130 -6.17 -1.49 3.43
C SER A 130 -7.04 -2.72 3.24
N ALA A 131 -8.29 -2.50 2.84
CA ALA A 131 -9.22 -3.56 2.53
C ALA A 131 -9.92 -3.24 1.21
N TYR A 132 -10.02 -4.23 0.34
CA TYR A 132 -10.93 -4.25 -0.80
C TYR A 132 -11.98 -5.33 -0.53
N VAL A 133 -13.21 -4.91 -0.32
CA VAL A 133 -14.35 -5.81 -0.13
C VAL A 133 -15.13 -5.87 -1.43
N GLN A 134 -15.22 -7.06 -2.02
CA GLN A 134 -15.90 -7.28 -3.30
C GLN A 134 -16.54 -8.65 -3.35
N ARG A 135 -17.35 -8.91 -4.39
CA ARG A 135 -18.21 -10.10 -4.46
C ARG A 135 -17.43 -11.42 -4.50
N TYR A 136 -16.32 -11.46 -5.23
CA TYR A 136 -15.64 -12.73 -5.57
C TYR A 136 -14.34 -12.94 -4.80
N ASN A 137 -13.54 -11.91 -4.57
CA ASN A 137 -12.27 -12.07 -3.86
C ASN A 137 -11.91 -10.78 -3.12
N SER A 138 -12.02 -10.80 -1.80
CA SER A 138 -11.68 -9.66 -0.96
C SER A 138 -10.21 -9.70 -0.55
N THR A 139 -9.56 -8.54 -0.59
CA THR A 139 -8.16 -8.39 -0.19
C THR A 139 -8.09 -7.63 1.12
N LEU A 140 -7.31 -8.12 2.08
CA LEU A 140 -6.90 -7.37 3.26
C LEU A 140 -5.37 -7.27 3.26
N SER A 141 -4.83 -6.06 3.41
CA SER A 141 -3.39 -5.87 3.53
C SER A 141 -3.05 -5.00 4.74
N GLY A 142 -1.87 -5.26 5.30
CA GLY A 142 -1.35 -4.53 6.44
C GLY A 142 0.17 -4.51 6.42
N THR A 143 0.76 -3.32 6.54
CA THR A 143 2.21 -3.12 6.66
C THR A 143 2.52 -2.33 7.92
N THR A 144 3.26 -2.96 8.83
CA THR A 144 3.87 -2.31 9.99
C THR A 144 5.30 -1.92 9.63
N SER A 145 5.71 -0.69 9.92
CA SER A 145 7.09 -0.25 9.71
C SER A 145 7.65 0.47 10.94
N LEU A 146 8.90 0.17 11.27
CA LEU A 146 9.72 0.86 12.26
C LEU A 146 10.85 1.58 11.53
N ASN A 147 10.90 2.91 11.67
CA ASN A 147 11.91 3.75 11.04
C ASN A 147 12.77 4.42 12.11
N ALA A 148 14.09 4.26 11.99
CA ALA A 148 15.08 4.82 12.90
C ALA A 148 16.07 5.70 12.13
N LYS A 149 16.20 6.97 12.52
CA LYS A 149 17.24 7.87 12.03
C LYS A 149 18.59 7.39 12.56
N LEU A 150 19.56 7.26 11.66
CA LEU A 150 20.92 6.86 12.00
C LEU A 150 21.81 8.10 12.08
N ILE A 151 22.36 8.54 10.95
CA ILE A 151 23.30 9.66 10.87
C ILE A 151 23.00 10.53 9.65
N GLY A 152 22.98 11.85 9.85
CA GLY A 152 22.71 12.80 8.78
C GLY A 152 21.41 12.46 8.01
N PRO A 153 21.48 12.22 6.68
CA PRO A 153 20.34 11.85 5.83
C PRO A 153 19.96 10.35 5.88
N LEU A 154 20.72 9.53 6.61
CA LEU A 154 20.57 8.08 6.62
C LEU A 154 19.60 7.60 7.72
N SER A 155 18.70 6.69 7.37
CA SER A 155 17.78 6.02 8.28
C SER A 155 17.74 4.51 8.01
N ALA A 156 17.48 3.70 9.02
CA ALA A 156 17.14 2.29 8.86
C ALA A 156 15.61 2.12 8.92
N ALA A 157 15.08 1.22 8.11
CA ALA A 157 13.68 0.86 8.10
C ALA A 157 13.51 -0.66 8.15
N LEU A 158 12.73 -1.12 9.11
CA LEU A 158 12.24 -2.50 9.22
C LEU A 158 10.74 -2.49 8.95
N SER A 159 10.26 -3.36 8.07
CA SER A 159 8.83 -3.49 7.80
C SER A 159 8.38 -4.94 7.74
N TYR A 160 7.16 -5.18 8.21
CA TYR A 160 6.46 -6.46 8.11
C TYR A 160 5.13 -6.23 7.41
N SER A 161 4.94 -6.87 6.26
CA SER A 161 3.73 -6.78 5.45
C SER A 161 3.01 -8.11 5.43
N VAL A 162 1.68 -8.07 5.52
CA VAL A 162 0.78 -9.21 5.39
C VAL A 162 -0.27 -8.85 4.36
N GLN A 163 -0.51 -9.74 3.40
CA GLN A 163 -1.58 -9.63 2.43
C GLN A 163 -2.39 -10.91 2.42
N TYR A 164 -3.69 -10.78 2.54
CA TYR A 164 -4.65 -11.87 2.56
C TYR A 164 -5.64 -11.72 1.42
N GLU A 165 -5.85 -12.80 0.67
CA GLU A 165 -6.84 -12.94 -0.38
C GLU A 165 -7.85 -14.01 0.07
N SER A 166 -9.14 -13.68 0.03
CA SER A 166 -10.20 -14.58 0.52
C SER A 166 -10.43 -15.78 -0.40
N GLU A 167 -10.32 -15.57 -1.71
CA GLU A 167 -10.57 -16.57 -2.75
C GLU A 167 -9.49 -16.45 -3.84
N PRO A 168 -8.24 -16.82 -3.55
CA PRO A 168 -7.18 -16.81 -4.56
C PRO A 168 -7.36 -18.01 -5.54
N PRO A 169 -6.76 -17.95 -6.74
CA PRO A 169 -6.74 -19.09 -7.67
C PRO A 169 -6.11 -20.35 -7.07
N VAL A 170 -6.46 -21.49 -7.66
CA VAL A 170 -5.90 -22.78 -7.24
C VAL A 170 -4.38 -22.80 -7.45
N GLY A 171 -3.64 -23.18 -6.42
CA GLY A 171 -2.17 -23.22 -6.44
C GLY A 171 -1.50 -21.94 -5.93
N SER A 172 -2.26 -20.89 -5.61
CA SER A 172 -1.76 -19.66 -4.99
C SER A 172 -1.88 -19.69 -3.46
N VAL A 173 -1.13 -18.83 -2.79
CA VAL A 173 -1.24 -18.68 -1.33
C VAL A 173 -2.35 -17.71 -0.97
N SER A 174 -3.13 -18.02 0.07
CA SER A 174 -4.17 -17.11 0.58
C SER A 174 -3.59 -16.00 1.46
N THR A 175 -2.46 -16.25 2.13
CA THR A 175 -1.75 -15.25 2.93
C THR A 175 -0.30 -15.18 2.49
N ASP A 176 0.15 -14.01 2.02
CA ASP A 176 1.56 -13.69 1.83
C ASP A 176 2.07 -12.82 2.99
N THR A 177 3.30 -13.07 3.42
CA THR A 177 3.95 -12.27 4.46
C THR A 177 5.37 -11.92 4.04
N THR A 178 5.73 -10.65 4.19
CA THR A 178 7.04 -10.13 3.77
C THR A 178 7.69 -9.32 4.88
N SER A 179 8.89 -9.74 5.28
CA SER A 179 9.77 -8.97 6.16
C SER A 179 10.85 -8.28 5.33
N ARG A 180 11.05 -6.98 5.53
CA ARG A 180 12.07 -6.18 4.84
C ARG A 180 12.90 -5.40 5.85
N ALA A 181 14.22 -5.47 5.68
CA ALA A 181 15.17 -4.56 6.31
C ALA A 181 15.84 -3.72 5.21
N SER A 182 15.88 -2.42 5.39
CA SER A 182 16.37 -1.49 4.38
C SER A 182 17.06 -0.28 5.00
N LEU A 183 17.89 0.36 4.17
CA LEU A 183 18.56 1.61 4.49
C LEU A 183 17.95 2.69 3.58
N VAL A 184 17.43 3.75 4.19
CA VAL A 184 16.73 4.84 3.53
C VAL A 184 17.60 6.08 3.54
N TYR A 185 17.76 6.72 2.39
CA TYR A 185 18.47 7.98 2.24
C TYR A 185 17.46 9.08 1.92
N SER A 186 17.43 10.13 2.73
CA SER A 186 16.57 11.31 2.53
C SER A 186 17.39 12.48 2.00
N PHE A 187 16.95 13.07 0.88
CA PHE A 187 17.54 14.26 0.26
C PHE A 187 17.01 15.55 0.88
#